data_AF-A0A3D6C605-F1
#
_entry.id   AF-A0A3D6C605-F1
#
_cell.length_a   1.000
_cell.length_b   1.000
_cell.length_c   1.000
_cell.angle_alpha   90.00
_cell.angle_beta   90.00
_cell.angle_gamma   90.00
#
_symmetry.space_group_name_H-M   'P 1'
#
loop_
_entity.id
_entity.type
_entity.pdbx_description
1 polymer ?
#
loop_
_entity_poly.entity_id
_entity_poly.type
_entity_poly.pdbx_seq_one_letter_code
_entity_poly.pdbx_strand_id
1 'polypeptide(L)'
;QAMTVIPGQSACLCCLYKEPERKTDRPLIPVIGVTPGVIGSVQAAEAIKFIIGRGNLLTNRLLRYDGLAMTFHDFGINPRPGCSHCRSFTEGGTP
;
A
#
# COMPACT_ATOMS: atom_id res chain seq x y z
N GLN A 1 1.67 -2.88 7.58
CA GLN A 1 2.32 -2.49 6.32
C GLN A 1 1.61 -1.27 5.77
N ALA A 2 2.27 -0.44 4.98
CA ALA A 2 1.67 0.73 4.34
C ALA A 2 2.28 0.96 2.94
N MET A 3 1.48 1.53 2.04
CA MET A 3 1.88 2.04 0.73
C MET A 3 0.93 3.17 0.33
N THR A 4 1.34 4.02 -0.60
CA THR A 4 0.51 5.11 -1.14
C THR A 4 0.14 4.80 -2.58
N VAL A 5 -1.16 4.79 -2.88
CA VAL A 5 -1.68 4.51 -4.22
C VAL A 5 -2.28 5.77 -4.80
N ILE A 6 -1.64 6.30 -5.83
CA ILE A 6 -2.18 7.32 -6.73
C ILE A 6 -2.65 6.60 -8.01
N PRO A 7 -3.97 6.53 -8.28
CA PRO A 7 -4.51 5.90 -9.48
C PRO A 7 -3.88 6.47 -10.76
N GLY A 8 -3.58 5.60 -11.73
CA GLY A 8 -2.95 5.97 -13.00
C GLY A 8 -1.46 6.33 -12.91
N GLN A 9 -0.92 6.61 -11.72
CA GLN A 9 0.48 7.06 -11.54
C GLN A 9 1.37 6.07 -10.78
N SER A 10 0.79 5.15 -10.01
CA SER A 10 1.53 4.22 -9.16
C SER A 10 0.92 2.82 -9.14
N ALA A 11 1.70 1.85 -8.66
CA ALA A 11 1.26 0.47 -8.48
C ALA A 11 0.12 0.40 -7.45
N CYS A 12 -0.98 -0.26 -7.81
CA CYS A 12 -2.07 -0.54 -6.89
C CYS A 12 -1.81 -1.82 -6.09
N LEU A 13 -2.70 -2.11 -5.12
CA LEU A 13 -2.63 -3.34 -4.35
C LEU A 13 -2.68 -4.60 -5.22
N CYS A 14 -3.45 -4.59 -6.32
CA CYS A 14 -3.56 -5.71 -7.26
C CYS A 14 -2.32 -5.86 -8.16
N CYS A 15 -1.46 -4.85 -8.26
CA CYS A 15 -0.13 -4.99 -8.87
C CYS A 15 0.82 -5.79 -7.97
N LEU A 16 0.63 -5.71 -6.64
CA LEU A 16 1.42 -6.45 -5.66
C LEU A 16 0.86 -7.85 -5.39
N TYR A 17 -0.41 -7.95 -5.00
CA TYR A 17 -1.05 -9.22 -4.68
C TYR A 17 -1.81 -9.78 -5.89
N LYS A 18 -1.84 -11.10 -6.02
CA LYS A 18 -2.84 -11.77 -6.85
C LYS A 18 -4.18 -11.75 -6.12
N GLU A 19 -5.27 -11.84 -6.87
CA GLU A 19 -6.61 -12.01 -6.33
C GLU A 19 -6.56 -13.06 -5.21
N PRO A 20 -6.94 -12.73 -3.96
CA PRO A 20 -6.87 -13.68 -2.88
C PRO A 20 -7.86 -14.81 -3.17
N GLU A 21 -7.41 -16.05 -3.03
CA GLU A 21 -8.32 -17.20 -3.03
C GLU A 21 -9.40 -16.95 -1.97
N ARG A 22 -10.68 -17.05 -2.36
CA ARG A 22 -11.81 -16.96 -1.42
C ARG A 22 -11.76 -18.16 -0.48
N LYS A 23 -11.00 -18.05 0.60
CA LYS A 23 -11.02 -19.01 1.70
C LYS A 23 -12.19 -18.67 2.61
N THR A 24 -13.13 -19.61 2.70
CA THR A 24 -14.34 -19.57 3.54
C THR A 24 -14.03 -19.73 5.02
N ASP A 25 -12.90 -20.34 5.35
CA ASP A 25 -12.42 -20.50 6.73
C ASP A 25 -11.12 -19.70 6.90
N ARG A 26 -11.18 -18.61 7.66
CA ARG A 26 -10.01 -17.81 8.02
C ARG A 26 -9.95 -17.67 9.54
N PRO A 27 -8.87 -18.15 10.18
CA PRO A 27 -8.73 -18.00 11.63
C PRO A 27 -8.61 -16.52 12.00
N LEU A 28 -9.19 -16.15 13.14
CA LEU A 28 -8.97 -14.84 13.76
C LEU A 28 -7.51 -14.78 14.23
N ILE A 29 -6.72 -13.89 13.63
CA ILE A 29 -5.34 -13.64 14.03
C ILE A 29 -5.31 -12.38 14.90
N PRO A 30 -4.97 -12.48 16.20
CA PRO A 30 -4.90 -11.32 17.07
C PRO A 30 -3.77 -10.37 16.65
N VAL A 31 -3.99 -9.07 16.83
CA VAL A 31 -3.01 -8.02 16.55
C VAL A 31 -2.60 -7.34 17.85
N ILE A 32 -1.29 -7.08 18.01
CA ILE A 32 -0.78 -6.26 19.12
C ILE A 32 -1.25 -4.82 18.90
N GLY A 33 -1.98 -4.24 19.85
CA GLY A 33 -2.64 -2.93 19.71
C GLY A 33 -1.72 -1.76 19.31
N VAL A 34 -0.42 -1.85 19.60
CA VAL A 34 0.58 -0.86 19.16
C VAL A 34 0.79 -0.88 17.64
N THR A 35 0.66 -2.05 17.01
CA THR A 35 0.90 -2.24 15.56
C THR A 35 0.01 -1.33 14.69
N PRO A 36 -1.33 -1.28 14.86
CA PRO A 36 -2.17 -0.34 14.12
C PRO A 36 -1.88 1.11 14.50
N GLY A 37 -1.43 1.41 15.73
CA GLY A 37 -0.97 2.75 16.10
C GLY A 37 0.21 3.21 15.26
N VAL A 38 1.27 2.40 15.18
CA VAL A 38 2.47 2.69 14.37
C VAL A 38 2.12 2.83 12.89
N ILE A 39 1.38 1.87 12.33
CA ILE A 39 1.00 1.90 10.91
C ILE A 39 0.04 3.06 10.61
N GLY A 40 -0.88 3.37 11.51
CA GLY A 40 -1.80 4.50 11.38
C GLY A 40 -1.07 5.84 11.36
N SER A 41 -0.04 6.01 12.21
CA SER A 41 0.81 7.20 12.17
C SER A 41 1.57 7.35 10.85
N VAL A 42 2.07 6.24 10.29
CA VAL A 42 2.71 6.25 8.95
C VAL A 42 1.70 6.66 7.88
N GLN A 43 0.48 6.11 7.90
CA GLN A 43 -0.58 6.46 6.95
C GLN A 43 -1.00 7.93 7.05
N ALA A 44 -1.11 8.46 8.27
CA ALA A 44 -1.40 9.88 8.49
C ALA A 44 -0.28 10.78 7.95
N ALA A 45 0.99 10.41 8.15
CA ALA A 45 2.12 11.14 7.61
C ALA A 45 2.14 11.12 6.06
N GLU A 46 1.79 10.01 5.43
CA GLU A 46 1.63 9.92 3.97
C GLU A 46 0.51 10.85 3.46
N ALA A 47 -0.65 10.85 4.13
CA ALA A 47 -1.76 11.71 3.77
C ALA A 47 -1.39 13.20 3.89
N ILE A 48 -0.72 13.60 4.98
CA ILE A 48 -0.24 14.98 5.17
C ILE A 48 0.73 15.36 4.05
N LYS A 49 1.73 14.52 3.77
CA LYS A 49 2.71 14.75 2.69
C LYS A 49 2.05 14.93 1.33
N PHE A 50 1.04 14.10 1.03
CA PHE A 50 0.27 14.20 -0.20
C PHE A 50 -0.48 15.53 -0.28
N ILE A 51 -1.21 15.91 0.78
CA ILE A 51 -2.00 17.15 0.82
C ILE A 51 -1.13 18.39 0.61
N ILE A 52 0.04 18.44 1.26
CA ILE A 52 0.94 19.61 1.17
C ILE A 52 1.87 19.58 -0.04
N GLY A 53 1.87 18.49 -0.82
CA GLY A 53 2.75 18.29 -1.98
C GLY A 53 4.24 18.29 -1.63
N ARG A 54 4.64 17.73 -0.46
CA ARG A 54 6.03 17.72 0.00
C ARG A 54 6.50 16.32 0.42
N GLY A 55 7.80 16.08 0.22
CA GLY A 55 8.46 14.84 0.59
C GLY A 55 8.23 13.71 -0.42
N ASN A 56 8.77 12.53 -0.10
CA ASN A 56 8.65 11.36 -0.95
C ASN A 56 7.57 10.43 -0.39
N LEU A 57 6.50 10.23 -1.15
CA LEU A 57 5.45 9.28 -0.81
C LEU A 57 5.95 7.84 -0.91
N LEU A 58 5.24 6.93 -0.27
CA LEU A 58 5.36 5.48 -0.42
C LEU A 58 4.67 4.98 -1.69
N THR A 59 4.69 5.76 -2.77
CA THR A 59 4.27 5.29 -4.09
C THR A 59 5.28 4.28 -4.60
N ASN A 60 4.79 3.20 -5.24
CA ASN A 60 5.63 2.11 -5.77
C ASN A 60 6.54 1.46 -4.71
N ARG A 61 6.17 1.56 -3.43
CA ARG A 61 6.94 1.07 -2.28
C ARG A 61 6.01 0.46 -1.24
N LEU A 62 6.35 -0.70 -0.71
CA LEU A 62 5.67 -1.31 0.42
C LEU A 62 6.54 -1.18 1.66
N LEU A 63 6.09 -0.35 2.59
CA LEU A 63 6.70 -0.25 3.91
C LEU A 63 6.14 -1.37 4.81
N ARG A 64 7.03 -2.24 5.28
CA ARG A 64 6.72 -3.29 6.24
C ARG A 64 7.37 -2.98 7.57
N TYR A 65 6.54 -2.96 8.60
CA TYR A 65 6.97 -2.86 9.99
C TYR A 65 7.12 -4.27 10.57
N ASP A 66 8.28 -4.56 11.14
CA ASP A 66 8.52 -5.71 12.00
C ASP A 66 8.51 -5.25 13.45
N GLY A 67 7.47 -5.63 14.20
CA GLY A 67 7.32 -5.20 15.60
C GLY A 67 8.18 -5.96 16.61
N LEU A 68 8.77 -7.09 16.23
CA LEU A 68 9.70 -7.82 17.11
C LEU A 68 11.12 -7.27 16.98
N ALA A 69 11.55 -7.04 15.74
CA ALA A 69 12.87 -6.47 15.46
C ALA A 69 12.89 -4.93 15.56
N MET A 70 11.72 -4.29 15.63
CA MET A 70 11.55 -2.83 15.60
C MET A 70 12.17 -2.19 14.33
N THR A 71 12.04 -2.87 13.19
CA THR A 71 12.60 -2.41 11.91
C THR A 71 11.52 -2.05 10.90
N PHE A 72 11.90 -1.16 9.98
CA PHE A 72 11.13 -0.90 8.77
C PHE A 72 11.88 -1.43 7.55
N HIS A 73 11.21 -2.26 6.78
CA HIS A 73 11.70 -2.77 5.50
C HIS A 73 10.91 -2.12 4.37
N ASP A 74 11.63 -1.67 3.35
CA ASP A 74 11.07 -1.05 2.17
C ASP A 74 11.29 -1.94 0.96
N PHE A 75 10.21 -2.28 0.28
CA PHE A 75 10.22 -3.10 -0.91
C PHE A 75 9.71 -2.30 -2.10
N GLY A 76 10.55 -2.15 -3.14
CA GLY A 76 10.13 -1.55 -4.39
C GLY A 76 9.10 -2.42 -5.13
N ILE A 77 8.10 -1.77 -5.70
CA ILE A 77 7.00 -2.40 -6.42
C ILE A 77 6.84 -1.73 -7.77
N ASN A 78 6.81 -2.53 -8.83
CA ASN A 78 6.54 -2.04 -10.17
C ASN A 78 5.05 -2.20 -10.52
N PRO A 79 4.43 -1.20 -11.17
CA PRO A 79 3.13 -1.40 -11.80
C PRO A 79 3.16 -2.60 -12.76
N ARG A 80 2.15 -3.45 -12.69
CA ARG A 80 2.07 -4.67 -13.51
C ARG A 80 1.38 -4.35 -14.85
N PRO A 81 2.02 -4.61 -16.01
CA PRO A 81 1.36 -4.53 -17.30
C PRO A 81 0.12 -5.43 -17.34
N GLY A 82 -1.03 -4.88 -17.75
CA GLY A 82 -2.29 -5.63 -17.81
C GLY A 82 -2.97 -5.85 -16.46
N CYS A 83 -2.64 -5.09 -15.40
CA CYS A 83 -3.43 -5.13 -14.16
C CYS A 83 -4.89 -4.74 -14.43
N SER A 84 -5.83 -5.63 -14.08
CA SER A 84 -7.27 -5.45 -14.28
C SER A 84 -7.81 -4.17 -13.62
N HIS A 85 -7.23 -3.75 -12.50
CA HIS A 85 -7.64 -2.54 -11.77
C HIS A 85 -6.98 -1.25 -12.25
N CYS A 86 -5.77 -1.31 -12.82
CA CYS A 86 -5.10 -0.11 -13.32
C CYS A 86 -5.56 0.24 -14.74
N ARG A 87 -6.08 -0.72 -15.51
CA ARG A 87 -6.45 -0.54 -16.92
C ARG A 87 -7.49 0.55 -17.15
N SER A 88 -8.50 0.65 -16.28
CA SER A 88 -9.54 1.69 -16.36
C SER A 88 -8.99 3.11 -16.23
N PHE A 89 -7.84 3.28 -15.56
CA PHE A 89 -7.18 4.58 -15.41
C PHE A 89 -6.19 4.89 -16.54
N THR A 90 -5.88 3.91 -17.40
CA THR A 90 -5.01 4.11 -18.58
C THR A 90 -5.79 4.38 -19.87
N GLU A 91 -7.06 3.97 -19.96
CA GLU A 91 -7.91 4.13 -21.16
C GLU A 91 -8.73 5.45 -21.18
N GLY A 92 -8.71 6.23 -20.10
CA GLY A 92 -9.36 7.54 -20.01
C GLY A 92 -8.47 8.54 -19.29
N GLY A 93 -7.66 9.29 -20.03
CA GLY A 93 -6.76 10.29 -19.47
C GLY A 93 -7.52 11.52 -18.96
N THR A 94 -7.78 11.59 -17.66
CA THR A 94 -7.49 12.71 -16.74
C THR A 94 -8.06 12.39 -15.34
N PRO A 95 -7.47 12.91 -14.26
CA PRO A 95 -7.99 12.73 -12.90
C PRO A 95 -9.39 13.32 -12.71
#